data_AF-A0A1X6NYF5-F1
#
_entry.id   AF-A0A1X6NYF5-F1
#
_cell.length_a   1.000
_cell.length_b   1.000
_cell.length_c   1.000
_cell.angle_alpha   90.00
_cell.angle_beta   90.00
_cell.angle_gamma   90.00
#
_symmetry.space_group_name_H-M   'P 1'
#
loop_
_entity.id
_entity.type
_entity.pdbx_description
1 polymer ?
#
loop_
_entity_poly.entity_id
_entity_poly.type
_entity_poly.pdbx_seq_one_letter_code
_entity_poly.pdbx_strand_id
1 'polypeptide(L)'
;MSGGIPPRDRVRDAQSSLVNLAAEGAVLAPRPAAPVVAAPQQRPEGDAAAAAVVTAAGDNATMLRSGTIEKIAAMSTAGEDAASRADQPKIVALVSAATENGDPRYDHFTKRLVAHPSKLGRLEAPHLSSWTRVGRFPSPFKTNPRSLNLGLSFVSNNETILVDIIGHAQHETISREFLRCGPREFIAFHPQTVNAAIVTCGGLAPGLNTVVRELVCTLSRLYGVENIYGVPYGYRGFYSPNHNLRRLTEDSVSSIHHQGGTILGSSRGGFDLKLICDAVEDRSLNQIFIIGGDGTHRGALAIYEELRRRKCKIACVGIPKTVDNDFPLIDRSFGFDTAVQETQRAINCAKVEAEAAINGLGLVKVMGRASGQIAMFACLASRDVNVCLIPEIPFELTGDHGLLRCVADLFETKGHCVIVVAEGAGMDLISDDMRSYGTDASGNVKRPDIGLWLRARINEHFAAQGQEVNLKLIDPFYMVRSLPANATDSLYCSLLGQSAVHGAMAGYSGFSTGIVNGHHVMLPMTEICNRSRTRVDVHSRMWHRVLACTNQPSLCGSKVEEVPVKESGKPAKPMAT
;
A
#
# COMPACT_ATOMS: atom_id res chain seq x y z
N MET A 1 -37.27 -55.90 -7.99
CA MET A 1 -37.09 -56.60 -9.29
C MET A 1 -38.33 -56.32 -10.13
N SER A 2 -38.14 -56.03 -11.42
CA SER A 2 -39.14 -55.81 -12.51
C SER A 2 -40.24 -54.77 -12.24
N GLY A 3 -40.35 -53.63 -12.91
CA GLY A 3 -40.08 -53.35 -14.32
C GLY A 3 -41.42 -53.07 -15.02
N GLY A 4 -41.55 -51.93 -15.71
CA GLY A 4 -42.65 -51.72 -16.65
C GLY A 4 -43.22 -50.29 -16.70
N ILE A 5 -42.64 -49.46 -17.55
CA ILE A 5 -43.33 -48.31 -18.19
C ILE A 5 -43.94 -48.84 -19.50
N PRO A 6 -45.21 -48.52 -19.81
CA PRO A 6 -45.59 -48.20 -21.20
C PRO A 6 -46.68 -47.06 -21.25
N PRO A 7 -47.18 -46.59 -22.42
CA PRO A 7 -46.69 -45.35 -23.02
C PRO A 7 -47.77 -44.32 -23.45
N ARG A 8 -47.27 -43.12 -23.77
CA ARG A 8 -47.68 -42.08 -24.76
C ARG A 8 -49.11 -42.12 -25.34
N ASP A 9 -49.81 -40.98 -25.24
CA ASP A 9 -50.29 -40.25 -26.44
C ASP A 9 -50.76 -38.80 -26.17
N ARG A 10 -50.46 -37.92 -27.15
CA ARG A 10 -51.09 -36.62 -27.52
C ARG A 10 -50.96 -35.46 -26.52
N VAL A 11 -50.33 -34.33 -26.85
CA VAL A 11 -50.75 -33.35 -27.86
C VAL A 11 -49.53 -32.68 -28.52
N ARG A 12 -49.48 -32.65 -29.85
CA ARG A 12 -48.68 -31.75 -30.68
C ARG A 12 -49.63 -31.14 -31.71
N ASP A 13 -49.68 -29.81 -31.73
CA ASP A 13 -50.07 -28.92 -32.83
C ASP A 13 -49.94 -27.49 -32.25
N ALA A 14 -49.44 -26.45 -32.93
CA ALA A 14 -49.05 -26.28 -34.32
C ALA A 14 -48.28 -24.95 -34.50
N GLN A 15 -47.59 -24.84 -35.65
CA GLN A 15 -47.21 -23.66 -36.46
C GLN A 15 -46.26 -22.60 -35.89
N SER A 16 -45.13 -22.21 -36.50
CA SER A 16 -44.69 -21.98 -37.91
C SER A 16 -45.23 -20.71 -38.59
N SER A 17 -44.34 -19.72 -38.65
CA SER A 17 -43.97 -18.86 -39.80
C SER A 17 -44.88 -17.74 -40.30
N LEU A 18 -44.25 -16.55 -40.36
CA LEU A 18 -44.23 -15.55 -41.45
C LEU A 18 -45.29 -14.41 -41.47
N VAL A 19 -44.72 -13.19 -41.47
CA VAL A 19 -45.03 -12.04 -42.38
C VAL A 19 -46.10 -11.01 -41.97
N ASN A 20 -45.58 -9.79 -41.76
CA ASN A 20 -46.05 -8.44 -42.11
C ASN A 20 -47.51 -7.96 -41.93
N LEU A 21 -47.58 -6.65 -41.60
CA LEU A 21 -48.70 -5.68 -41.61
C LEU A 21 -49.61 -5.77 -40.37
N ALA A 22 -49.98 -4.69 -39.67
CA ALA A 22 -49.92 -3.24 -39.91
C ALA A 22 -49.85 -2.53 -38.53
N ALA A 23 -49.05 -1.47 -38.35
CA ALA A 23 -49.46 -0.07 -38.38
C ALA A 23 -50.58 0.31 -37.38
N GLU A 24 -50.21 1.05 -36.33
CA GLU A 24 -50.83 2.32 -35.85
C GLU A 24 -50.51 2.55 -34.36
N GLY A 25 -50.05 3.76 -34.02
CA GLY A 25 -49.89 4.21 -32.63
C GLY A 25 -48.49 4.73 -32.26
N ALA A 26 -48.00 5.76 -32.96
CA ALA A 26 -46.80 6.50 -32.57
C ALA A 26 -47.18 7.71 -31.69
N VAL A 27 -46.73 7.73 -30.43
CA VAL A 27 -46.55 8.95 -29.63
C VAL A 27 -45.22 8.86 -28.88
N LEU A 28 -44.42 9.92 -29.03
CA LEU A 28 -43.00 10.04 -28.72
C LEU A 28 -42.64 9.90 -27.23
N ALA A 29 -41.55 9.18 -26.95
CA ALA A 29 -40.75 9.33 -25.73
C ALA A 29 -39.42 10.04 -26.05
N PRO A 30 -38.94 10.98 -25.21
CA PRO A 30 -37.76 11.80 -25.52
C PRO A 30 -36.45 11.03 -25.32
N ARG A 31 -35.52 11.18 -26.26
CA ARG A 31 -34.12 10.69 -26.18
C ARG A 31 -33.26 11.60 -25.28
N PRO A 32 -32.26 11.06 -24.57
CA PRO A 32 -31.27 11.87 -23.87
C PRO A 32 -30.28 12.50 -24.88
N ALA A 33 -29.98 13.78 -24.68
CA ALA A 33 -29.10 14.58 -25.53
C ALA A 33 -27.61 14.18 -25.38
N ALA A 34 -26.91 14.13 -26.51
CA ALA A 34 -25.46 13.97 -26.59
C ALA A 34 -24.72 15.29 -26.26
N PRO A 35 -23.48 15.25 -25.73
CA PRO A 35 -22.72 16.45 -25.40
C PRO A 35 -22.20 17.14 -26.67
N VAL A 36 -22.44 18.45 -26.75
CA VAL A 36 -21.97 19.33 -27.83
C VAL A 36 -20.51 19.72 -27.58
N VAL A 37 -19.68 19.52 -28.59
CA VAL A 37 -18.28 19.95 -28.69
C VAL A 37 -18.24 21.46 -28.96
N ALA A 38 -17.57 22.23 -28.10
CA ALA A 38 -17.29 23.64 -28.31
C ALA A 38 -15.90 23.83 -28.93
N ALA A 39 -15.83 24.49 -30.09
CA ALA A 39 -14.63 24.95 -30.78
C ALA A 39 -14.70 26.50 -30.93
N PRO A 40 -13.57 27.18 -31.23
CA PRO A 40 -13.18 28.42 -30.57
C PRO A 40 -13.76 29.70 -31.19
N GLN A 41 -13.99 30.71 -30.35
CA GLN A 41 -14.32 32.07 -30.79
C GLN A 41 -13.05 32.87 -31.17
N GLN A 42 -13.10 33.41 -32.38
CA GLN A 42 -12.15 34.32 -33.00
C GLN A 42 -12.15 35.70 -32.31
N ARG A 43 -10.96 36.30 -32.13
CA ARG A 43 -10.79 37.74 -31.87
C ARG A 43 -10.45 38.45 -33.19
N PRO A 44 -10.88 39.71 -33.38
CA PRO A 44 -10.61 40.43 -34.61
C PRO A 44 -9.18 40.97 -34.67
N GLU A 45 -8.62 40.92 -35.88
CA GLU A 45 -7.39 41.55 -36.32
C GLU A 45 -7.53 43.07 -36.41
N GLY A 46 -6.42 43.78 -36.23
CA GLY A 46 -6.28 45.22 -36.38
C GLY A 46 -4.81 45.62 -36.52
N ASP A 47 -4.33 45.45 -37.75
CA ASP A 47 -3.25 46.12 -38.49
C ASP A 47 -1.77 46.11 -38.07
N ALA A 48 -1.01 45.80 -39.11
CA ALA A 48 0.43 45.65 -39.27
C ALA A 48 1.20 46.98 -39.45
N ALA A 49 2.48 46.96 -39.04
CA ALA A 49 3.62 47.56 -39.76
C ALA A 49 4.91 47.05 -39.07
N ALA A 50 5.64 46.09 -39.65
CA ALA A 50 6.69 46.23 -40.65
C ALA A 50 8.00 46.89 -40.16
N ALA A 51 9.06 46.05 -40.18
CA ALA A 51 10.48 46.36 -40.42
C ALA A 51 11.28 47.20 -39.40
N ALA A 52 12.34 46.60 -38.82
CA ALA A 52 13.74 47.00 -39.07
C ALA A 52 14.72 46.26 -38.13
N VAL A 53 15.76 45.68 -38.72
CA VAL A 53 16.99 45.25 -38.05
C VAL A 53 17.91 46.47 -37.95
N VAL A 54 18.29 46.91 -36.75
CA VAL A 54 19.51 47.71 -36.50
C VAL A 54 20.07 47.39 -35.10
N THR A 55 21.38 47.20 -35.08
CA THR A 55 22.33 47.00 -33.99
C THR A 55 22.49 48.20 -33.03
N ALA A 56 22.99 47.90 -31.82
CA ALA A 56 23.86 48.73 -30.94
C ALA A 56 23.28 49.29 -29.63
N ALA A 57 23.94 48.86 -28.54
CA ALA A 57 24.48 49.63 -27.40
C ALA A 57 23.59 50.55 -26.51
N GLY A 58 23.85 50.46 -25.19
CA GLY A 58 23.49 51.44 -24.15
C GLY A 58 22.27 51.02 -23.33
N ASP A 59 22.42 50.51 -22.10
CA ASP A 59 22.76 51.20 -20.85
C ASP A 59 21.53 51.28 -19.94
N ASN A 60 21.51 50.45 -18.90
CA ASN A 60 20.99 50.84 -17.59
C ASN A 60 21.58 49.91 -16.52
N ALA A 61 22.83 50.21 -16.18
CA ALA A 61 23.40 49.82 -14.90
C ALA A 61 22.85 50.78 -13.82
N THR A 62 22.19 50.24 -12.80
CA THR A 62 21.95 50.98 -11.56
C THR A 62 22.91 50.46 -10.50
N MET A 63 23.84 51.35 -10.12
CA MET A 63 24.87 51.16 -9.10
C MET A 63 24.27 50.82 -7.74
N LEU A 64 24.73 49.71 -7.13
CA LEU A 64 24.73 49.57 -5.67
C LEU A 64 26.08 50.11 -5.16
N ARG A 65 26.00 51.12 -4.29
CA ARG A 65 27.16 51.84 -3.75
C ARG A 65 28.04 50.93 -2.89
N SER A 66 29.34 50.99 -3.20
CA SER A 66 30.49 50.58 -2.40
C SER A 66 30.38 51.07 -0.95
N GLY A 67 30.22 50.11 -0.02
CA GLY A 67 30.15 50.37 1.42
C GLY A 67 29.84 49.15 2.29
N THR A 68 29.46 48.02 1.68
CA THR A 68 28.95 46.85 2.43
C THR A 68 29.85 45.60 2.35
N ILE A 69 30.98 45.66 1.63
CA ILE A 69 31.86 44.47 1.45
C ILE A 69 33.03 44.40 2.45
N GLU A 70 33.24 45.41 3.30
CA GLU A 70 34.34 45.38 4.30
C GLU A 70 33.90 45.15 5.76
N LYS A 71 32.62 44.84 6.04
CA LYS A 71 32.13 44.62 7.41
C LYS A 71 31.82 43.17 7.80
N ILE A 72 32.13 42.20 6.94
CA ILE A 72 31.92 40.76 7.25
C ILE A 72 33.23 40.06 7.70
N ALA A 73 34.38 40.73 7.59
CA ALA A 73 35.68 40.12 7.89
C ALA A 73 36.28 40.48 9.28
N ALA A 74 35.61 41.29 10.10
CA ALA A 74 36.19 41.75 11.37
C ALA A 74 35.12 41.89 12.47
N MET A 75 34.63 40.78 13.01
CA MET A 75 33.92 40.75 14.30
C MET A 75 33.83 39.33 14.88
N SER A 76 34.90 38.54 14.74
CA SER A 76 35.16 37.42 15.64
C SER A 76 35.92 37.96 16.85
N THR A 77 35.52 37.56 18.05
CA THR A 77 36.07 37.87 19.40
C THR A 77 35.32 38.94 20.20
N ALA A 78 34.98 38.53 21.45
CA ALA A 78 34.47 39.28 22.59
C ALA A 78 32.93 39.36 22.81
N GLY A 79 32.43 38.50 23.73
CA GLY A 79 31.72 38.96 24.94
C GLY A 79 30.20 39.18 24.93
N GLU A 80 29.47 38.11 25.25
CA GLU A 80 28.23 37.94 26.06
C GLU A 80 27.04 38.94 26.08
N ASP A 81 25.85 38.31 26.11
CA ASP A 81 24.53 38.73 26.62
C ASP A 81 23.64 39.70 25.82
N ALA A 82 22.78 39.14 24.95
CA ALA A 82 21.32 39.05 25.16
C ALA A 82 20.56 38.63 23.87
N ALA A 83 19.53 37.78 24.06
CA ALA A 83 18.42 37.46 23.15
C ALA A 83 18.61 36.38 22.05
N SER A 84 18.29 35.13 22.41
CA SER A 84 17.41 34.21 21.65
C SER A 84 17.26 32.89 22.43
N ARG A 85 16.38 32.90 23.44
CA ARG A 85 15.96 31.70 24.19
C ARG A 85 14.59 31.23 23.70
N ALA A 86 14.57 30.50 22.59
CA ALA A 86 13.49 29.59 22.20
C ALA A 86 14.17 28.41 21.49
N ASP A 87 13.76 27.18 21.80
CA ASP A 87 14.33 25.90 21.33
C ASP A 87 15.64 25.43 21.99
N GLN A 88 15.61 25.23 23.30
CA GLN A 88 16.44 24.19 23.93
C GLN A 88 15.59 23.27 24.81
N PRO A 89 15.74 21.94 24.72
CA PRO A 89 15.21 21.04 25.73
C PRO A 89 15.93 21.30 27.06
N LYS A 90 15.16 21.49 28.14
CA LYS A 90 15.69 21.61 29.50
C LYS A 90 16.48 20.35 29.82
N ILE A 91 17.73 20.56 30.21
CA ILE A 91 18.67 19.55 30.72
C ILE A 91 17.98 18.79 31.85
N VAL A 92 17.71 17.50 31.65
CA VAL A 92 17.50 16.56 32.75
C VAL A 92 18.89 16.10 33.17
N ALA A 93 19.19 16.29 34.45
CA ALA A 93 20.47 15.99 35.06
C ALA A 93 20.92 14.55 34.77
N LEU A 94 22.21 14.41 34.51
CA LEU A 94 22.96 13.16 34.44
C LEU A 94 22.64 12.27 35.64
N VAL A 95 21.98 11.14 35.39
CA VAL A 95 22.13 9.95 36.22
C VAL A 95 23.15 9.05 35.53
N SER A 96 24.22 8.77 36.26
CA SER A 96 25.39 8.01 35.87
C SER A 96 25.10 6.58 35.47
N ALA A 97 25.90 6.08 34.53
CA ALA A 97 26.16 4.70 34.17
C ALA A 97 25.64 3.60 35.14
N ALA A 98 24.72 2.76 34.65
CA ALA A 98 24.75 1.30 34.79
C ALA A 98 23.54 0.66 34.09
N THR A 99 23.75 -0.57 33.63
CA THR A 99 22.80 -1.61 33.22
C THR A 99 22.35 -1.65 31.76
N GLU A 100 23.06 -2.51 31.02
CA GLU A 100 22.49 -3.63 30.26
C GLU A 100 21.01 -3.90 30.59
N ASN A 101 20.10 -3.27 29.86
CA ASN A 101 18.76 -3.76 29.58
C ASN A 101 18.24 -3.00 28.37
N GLY A 102 17.93 -3.75 27.31
CA GLY A 102 17.47 -3.21 26.04
C GLY A 102 16.21 -2.38 26.23
N ASP A 103 16.31 -1.10 25.88
CA ASP A 103 15.17 -0.19 25.89
C ASP A 103 14.15 -0.66 24.83
N PRO A 104 12.87 -0.82 25.20
CA PRO A 104 11.84 -1.39 24.34
C PRO A 104 11.55 -0.56 23.07
N ARG A 105 12.08 0.67 22.96
CA ARG A 105 12.06 1.46 21.70
C ARG A 105 12.84 0.81 20.55
N TYR A 106 13.68 -0.19 20.84
CA TYR A 106 14.56 -0.85 19.87
C TYR A 106 13.95 -2.10 19.21
N ASP A 107 12.78 -2.57 19.65
CA ASP A 107 12.18 -3.85 19.21
C ASP A 107 11.18 -3.71 18.04
N HIS A 108 10.88 -2.49 17.60
CA HIS A 108 9.94 -2.21 16.51
C HIS A 108 10.60 -1.39 15.40
N PHE A 109 10.27 -1.69 14.14
CA PHE A 109 10.88 -1.06 12.97
C PHE A 109 10.65 0.46 12.98
N THR A 110 11.63 1.16 13.51
CA THR A 110 11.88 2.57 13.24
C THR A 110 12.98 2.61 12.17
N LYS A 111 13.01 3.64 11.32
CA LYS A 111 14.16 3.93 10.43
C LYS A 111 15.41 4.36 11.25
N ARG A 112 15.61 3.77 12.42
CA ARG A 112 16.62 4.14 13.42
C ARG A 112 17.48 2.93 13.75
N LEU A 113 18.76 3.23 13.89
CA LEU A 113 19.84 2.28 14.08
C LEU A 113 19.68 1.52 15.40
N VAL A 114 19.54 0.20 15.32
CA VAL A 114 20.13 -0.68 16.33
C VAL A 114 21.54 -0.98 15.84
N ALA A 115 22.54 -0.67 16.67
CA ALA A 115 23.92 -1.05 16.39
C ALA A 115 24.02 -2.58 16.41
N HIS A 116 23.95 -3.21 15.24
CA HIS A 116 24.23 -4.64 15.13
C HIS A 116 25.75 -4.83 15.11
N PRO A 117 26.32 -5.70 15.98
CA PRO A 117 27.77 -5.84 16.15
C PRO A 117 28.48 -6.54 14.96
N SER A 118 27.79 -6.80 13.86
CA SER A 118 28.34 -7.39 12.64
C SER A 118 27.86 -6.62 11.42
N LYS A 119 28.78 -6.28 10.51
CA LYS A 119 28.48 -5.69 9.19
C LYS A 119 27.28 -6.42 8.57
N LEU A 120 26.13 -5.75 8.49
CA LEU A 120 24.98 -6.27 7.74
C LEU A 120 25.37 -6.21 6.25
N GLY A 121 25.72 -7.37 5.70
CA GLY A 121 26.10 -7.50 4.30
C GLY A 121 24.97 -7.14 3.33
N ARG A 122 25.33 -7.01 2.05
CA ARG A 122 24.37 -6.81 0.95
C ARG A 122 23.29 -7.90 0.97
N LEU A 123 22.03 -7.50 1.07
CA LEU A 123 20.90 -8.43 0.98
C LEU A 123 20.58 -8.63 -0.51
N GLU A 124 21.21 -9.62 -1.13
CA GLU A 124 21.08 -9.87 -2.56
C GLU A 124 19.78 -10.58 -2.92
N ALA A 125 19.06 -10.03 -3.91
CA ALA A 125 17.96 -10.74 -4.55
C ALA A 125 18.52 -11.98 -5.27
N PRO A 126 17.93 -13.17 -5.05
CA PRO A 126 18.42 -14.39 -5.69
C PRO A 126 18.39 -14.30 -7.22
N HIS A 127 19.41 -14.83 -7.87
CA HIS A 127 19.50 -14.88 -9.33
C HIS A 127 19.48 -16.33 -9.83
N LEU A 128 18.74 -16.60 -10.89
CA LEU A 128 18.54 -17.95 -11.45
C LEU A 128 19.86 -18.66 -11.79
N SER A 129 20.92 -17.91 -12.12
CA SER A 129 22.26 -18.45 -12.40
C SER A 129 22.87 -19.24 -11.23
N SER A 130 22.35 -19.07 -10.01
CA SER A 130 22.85 -19.78 -8.83
C SER A 130 22.34 -21.22 -8.70
N TRP A 131 21.35 -21.65 -9.51
CA TRP A 131 20.88 -23.05 -9.53
C TRP A 131 20.57 -23.61 -10.93
N THR A 132 20.52 -22.78 -11.97
CA THR A 132 20.27 -23.23 -13.34
C THR A 132 21.04 -22.40 -14.36
N ARG A 133 21.21 -22.92 -15.57
CA ARG A 133 21.89 -22.20 -16.66
C ARG A 133 20.96 -21.13 -17.22
N VAL A 134 21.36 -19.88 -17.11
CA VAL A 134 20.64 -18.74 -17.69
C VAL A 134 21.27 -18.32 -19.02
N GLY A 135 20.44 -17.74 -19.89
CA GLY A 135 20.95 -17.09 -21.09
C GLY A 135 21.60 -15.75 -20.75
N ARG A 136 22.28 -15.16 -21.72
CA ARG A 136 22.77 -13.78 -21.66
C ARG A 136 22.46 -13.12 -23.00
N PHE A 137 21.36 -12.39 -23.06
CA PHE A 137 20.91 -11.71 -24.27
C PHE A 137 21.07 -10.20 -24.09
N PRO A 138 21.44 -9.44 -25.12
CA PRO A 138 21.39 -7.98 -25.03
C PRO A 138 19.94 -7.54 -24.79
N SER A 139 19.76 -6.55 -23.93
CA SER A 139 18.44 -5.97 -23.69
C SER A 139 17.88 -5.34 -24.98
N PRO A 140 16.58 -5.52 -25.28
CA PRO A 140 15.96 -4.94 -26.47
C PRO A 140 16.01 -3.41 -26.49
N PHE A 141 16.30 -2.75 -25.36
CA PHE A 141 16.44 -1.29 -25.29
C PHE A 141 17.62 -0.73 -26.06
N LYS A 142 18.59 -1.59 -26.44
CA LYS A 142 19.70 -1.20 -27.31
C LYS A 142 19.32 -1.18 -28.79
N THR A 143 18.36 -2.00 -29.19
CA THR A 143 18.07 -2.29 -30.60
C THR A 143 16.70 -1.78 -31.03
N ASN A 144 15.74 -1.66 -30.12
CA ASN A 144 14.39 -1.18 -30.40
C ASN A 144 14.38 0.37 -30.40
N PRO A 145 14.11 1.01 -31.56
CA PRO A 145 14.12 2.47 -31.69
C PRO A 145 13.16 3.18 -30.73
N ARG A 146 12.04 2.52 -30.36
CA ARG A 146 11.04 3.09 -29.43
C ARG A 146 11.56 3.21 -27.99
N SER A 147 12.61 2.49 -27.65
CA SER A 147 13.17 2.40 -26.30
C SER A 147 14.66 2.76 -26.25
N LEU A 148 15.22 3.36 -27.30
CA LEU A 148 16.66 3.61 -27.41
C LEU A 148 17.18 4.48 -26.25
N ASN A 149 16.39 5.47 -25.83
CA ASN A 149 16.72 6.34 -24.70
C ASN A 149 16.75 5.57 -23.36
N LEU A 150 15.96 4.49 -23.20
CA LEU A 150 16.03 3.63 -22.01
C LEU A 150 17.36 2.85 -21.96
N GLY A 151 17.97 2.59 -23.12
CA GLY A 151 19.31 2.00 -23.20
C GLY A 151 20.43 2.88 -22.64
N LEU A 152 20.17 4.16 -22.40
CA LEU A 152 21.09 5.10 -21.75
C LEU A 152 20.95 5.11 -20.21
N SER A 153 19.96 4.41 -19.66
CA SER A 153 19.61 4.43 -18.23
C SER A 153 19.65 3.04 -17.60
N PHE A 154 20.54 2.16 -18.08
CA PHE A 154 20.76 0.86 -17.45
C PHE A 154 21.29 1.02 -16.03
N VAL A 155 20.78 0.17 -15.15
CA VAL A 155 21.22 0.07 -13.76
C VAL A 155 22.23 -1.07 -13.64
N SER A 156 23.34 -0.83 -12.95
CA SER A 156 24.37 -1.83 -12.69
C SER A 156 23.86 -2.91 -11.73
N ASN A 157 24.40 -4.12 -11.85
CA ASN A 157 24.16 -5.21 -10.89
C ASN A 157 24.79 -4.97 -9.51
N ASN A 158 25.60 -3.91 -9.37
CA ASN A 158 26.23 -3.52 -8.11
C ASN A 158 25.68 -2.24 -7.50
N GLU A 159 24.68 -1.60 -8.14
CA GLU A 159 24.03 -0.42 -7.58
C GLU A 159 23.09 -0.82 -6.45
N THR A 160 23.39 -0.38 -5.24
CA THR A 160 22.59 -0.64 -4.04
C THR A 160 22.05 0.66 -3.44
N ILE A 161 20.96 0.53 -2.67
CA ILE A 161 20.32 1.60 -1.93
C ILE A 161 20.46 1.29 -0.44
N LEU A 162 20.96 2.27 0.31
CA LEU A 162 21.07 2.20 1.76
C LEU A 162 19.68 2.29 2.39
N VAL A 163 19.40 1.38 3.32
CA VAL A 163 18.13 1.32 4.06
C VAL A 163 18.15 2.31 5.22
N ASP A 164 19.19 2.22 6.03
CA ASP A 164 19.39 3.04 7.22
C ASP A 164 20.27 4.23 6.83
N ILE A 165 19.64 5.40 6.65
CA ILE A 165 20.30 6.64 6.15
C ILE A 165 20.49 7.70 7.24
N ILE A 166 19.95 7.47 8.44
CA ILE A 166 20.12 8.37 9.58
C ILE A 166 21.34 7.90 10.36
N GLY A 167 22.44 8.64 10.27
CA GLY A 167 23.67 8.35 11.02
C GLY A 167 23.73 9.02 12.38
N HIS A 168 24.61 8.51 13.24
CA HIS A 168 24.94 9.13 14.53
C HIS A 168 26.31 9.82 14.44
N ALA A 169 26.41 11.08 14.86
CA ALA A 169 27.64 11.86 14.69
C ALA A 169 28.87 11.26 15.41
N GLN A 170 28.66 10.52 16.49
CA GLN A 170 29.73 9.92 17.27
C GLN A 170 30.02 8.44 16.94
N HIS A 171 29.22 7.77 16.10
CA HIS A 171 29.34 6.33 15.87
C HIS A 171 29.26 5.98 14.38
N GLU A 172 30.03 4.97 13.97
CA GLU A 172 29.94 4.44 12.62
C GLU A 172 28.54 3.86 12.38
N THR A 173 27.94 4.24 11.26
CA THR A 173 26.58 3.83 10.90
C THR A 173 26.66 2.61 10.01
N ILE A 174 26.19 1.46 10.52
CA ILE A 174 26.05 0.24 9.73
C ILE A 174 24.65 0.24 9.10
N SER A 175 24.60 0.16 7.77
CA SER A 175 23.36 0.17 7.00
C SER A 175 23.22 -1.12 6.21
N ARG A 176 21.97 -1.59 6.09
CA ARG A 176 21.62 -2.63 5.13
C ARG A 176 21.54 -2.04 3.74
N GLU A 177 21.80 -2.87 2.75
CA GLU A 177 21.76 -2.49 1.35
C GLU A 177 20.84 -3.40 0.54
N PHE A 178 19.95 -2.80 -0.25
CA PHE A 178 19.14 -3.52 -1.23
C PHE A 178 19.55 -3.18 -2.65
N LEU A 179 19.45 -4.15 -3.55
CA LEU A 179 19.77 -3.95 -4.96
C LEU A 179 18.75 -3.00 -5.62
N ARG A 180 19.25 -2.04 -6.39
CA ARG A 180 18.40 -1.08 -7.11
C ARG A 180 17.64 -1.73 -8.26
N CYS A 181 16.35 -1.47 -8.35
CA CYS A 181 15.52 -1.87 -9.50
C CYS A 181 15.86 -1.06 -10.74
N GLY A 182 15.67 -1.66 -11.91
CA GLY A 182 15.80 -0.96 -13.18
C GLY A 182 16.23 -1.87 -14.33
N PRO A 183 16.20 -1.36 -15.57
CA PRO A 183 16.58 -2.14 -16.73
C PRO A 183 18.05 -2.55 -16.64
N ARG A 184 18.35 -3.78 -17.05
CA ARG A 184 19.73 -4.29 -17.15
C ARG A 184 20.18 -4.34 -18.61
N GLU A 185 21.48 -4.16 -18.81
CA GLU A 185 22.10 -4.20 -20.13
C GLU A 185 21.94 -5.58 -20.79
N PHE A 186 22.01 -6.63 -19.99
CA PHE A 186 21.81 -8.02 -20.38
C PHE A 186 20.64 -8.63 -19.63
N ILE A 187 19.87 -9.47 -20.32
CA ILE A 187 18.72 -10.21 -19.80
C ILE A 187 18.94 -11.71 -19.85
N ALA A 188 18.31 -12.45 -18.94
CA ALA A 188 18.42 -13.90 -18.80
C ALA A 188 17.41 -14.67 -19.67
N PHE A 189 16.31 -14.02 -20.03
CA PHE A 189 15.24 -14.57 -20.84
C PHE A 189 15.20 -13.91 -22.21
N HIS A 190 15.12 -14.71 -23.27
CA HIS A 190 14.86 -14.19 -24.60
C HIS A 190 13.36 -13.87 -24.72
N PRO A 191 12.96 -12.65 -25.12
CA PRO A 191 11.55 -12.24 -25.06
C PRO A 191 10.55 -13.18 -25.73
N GLN A 192 10.90 -13.71 -26.92
CA GLN A 192 10.05 -14.66 -27.66
C GLN A 192 9.83 -16.01 -26.96
N THR A 193 10.66 -16.33 -25.97
CA THR A 193 10.55 -17.59 -25.21
C THR A 193 9.81 -17.40 -23.89
N VAL A 194 9.46 -16.18 -23.52
CA VAL A 194 8.83 -15.88 -22.24
C VAL A 194 7.35 -16.24 -22.29
N ASN A 195 6.92 -17.04 -21.30
CA ASN A 195 5.53 -17.31 -21.00
C ASN A 195 5.26 -16.79 -19.59
N ALA A 196 4.66 -15.61 -19.50
CA ALA A 196 4.43 -14.90 -18.25
C ALA A 196 3.02 -15.16 -17.71
N ALA A 197 2.90 -15.41 -16.40
CA ALA A 197 1.63 -15.46 -15.71
C ALA A 197 1.55 -14.38 -14.62
N ILE A 198 0.41 -13.70 -14.54
CA ILE A 198 0.10 -12.66 -13.57
C ILE A 198 -1.08 -13.13 -12.73
N VAL A 199 -0.94 -13.09 -11.41
CA VAL A 199 -1.99 -13.50 -10.47
C VAL A 199 -2.20 -12.44 -9.40
N THR A 200 -3.47 -12.17 -9.07
CA THR A 200 -3.87 -11.28 -7.97
C THR A 200 -4.53 -12.10 -6.87
N CYS A 201 -4.04 -11.98 -5.63
CA CYS A 201 -4.49 -12.77 -4.49
C CYS A 201 -4.93 -11.88 -3.31
N GLY A 202 -5.80 -12.42 -2.47
CA GLY A 202 -6.28 -11.79 -1.23
C GLY A 202 -7.35 -10.73 -1.47
N GLY A 203 -7.52 -9.81 -0.52
CA GLY A 203 -8.52 -8.75 -0.64
C GLY A 203 -8.10 -7.64 -1.63
N LEU A 204 -9.09 -6.99 -2.25
CA LEU A 204 -8.88 -5.92 -3.24
C LEU A 204 -8.17 -4.69 -2.65
N ALA A 205 -7.49 -3.94 -3.51
CA ALA A 205 -6.85 -2.67 -3.18
C ALA A 205 -6.90 -1.77 -4.43
N PRO A 206 -7.01 -0.43 -4.29
CA PRO A 206 -6.82 0.49 -5.40
C PRO A 206 -5.47 0.26 -6.08
N GLY A 207 -5.45 0.30 -7.42
CA GLY A 207 -4.22 0.16 -8.20
C GLY A 207 -3.88 -1.26 -8.67
N LEU A 208 -4.61 -2.29 -8.23
CA LEU A 208 -4.45 -3.67 -8.72
C LEU A 208 -4.47 -3.77 -10.25
N ASN A 209 -5.46 -3.17 -10.90
CA ASN A 209 -5.55 -3.14 -12.36
C ASN A 209 -4.41 -2.33 -13.00
N THR A 210 -3.93 -1.27 -12.35
CA THR A 210 -2.78 -0.50 -12.82
C THR A 210 -1.53 -1.36 -12.84
N VAL A 211 -1.25 -2.12 -11.76
CA VAL A 211 -0.13 -3.07 -11.72
C VAL A 211 -0.25 -4.11 -12.83
N VAL A 212 -1.43 -4.74 -13.00
CA VAL A 212 -1.64 -5.74 -14.06
C VAL A 212 -1.39 -5.15 -15.44
N ARG A 213 -1.94 -3.95 -15.73
CA ARG A 213 -1.72 -3.25 -16.99
C ARG A 213 -0.24 -2.99 -17.22
N GLU A 214 0.48 -2.53 -16.21
CA GLU A 214 1.87 -2.09 -16.34
C GLU A 214 2.82 -3.27 -16.50
N LEU A 215 2.54 -4.41 -15.85
CA LEU A 215 3.22 -5.67 -16.15
C LEU A 215 3.05 -6.07 -17.62
N VAL A 216 1.81 -6.09 -18.12
CA VAL A 216 1.49 -6.47 -19.51
C VAL A 216 2.13 -5.50 -20.51
N CYS A 217 1.96 -4.19 -20.32
CA CYS A 217 2.55 -3.17 -21.18
C CYS A 217 4.08 -3.21 -21.17
N THR A 218 4.72 -3.44 -20.02
CA THR A 218 6.18 -3.51 -19.94
C THR A 218 6.71 -4.76 -20.63
N LEU A 219 6.10 -5.92 -20.38
CA LEU A 219 6.45 -7.17 -21.05
C LEU A 219 6.27 -7.08 -22.57
N SER A 220 5.11 -6.59 -23.03
CA SER A 220 4.77 -6.48 -24.46
C SER A 220 5.55 -5.36 -25.15
N ARG A 221 5.37 -4.10 -24.73
CA ARG A 221 5.90 -2.92 -25.46
C ARG A 221 7.40 -2.77 -25.34
N LEU A 222 7.94 -2.98 -24.13
CA LEU A 222 9.35 -2.72 -23.89
C LEU A 222 10.17 -3.96 -24.24
N TYR A 223 9.75 -5.14 -23.78
CA TYR A 223 10.51 -6.36 -23.99
C TYR A 223 10.12 -7.16 -25.24
N GLY A 224 8.92 -6.99 -25.81
CA GLY A 224 8.47 -7.76 -26.97
C GLY A 224 7.99 -9.17 -26.62
N VAL A 225 7.48 -9.37 -25.40
CA VAL A 225 6.91 -10.64 -24.94
C VAL A 225 5.46 -10.76 -25.42
N GLU A 226 5.14 -11.86 -26.13
CA GLU A 226 3.82 -12.07 -26.73
C GLU A 226 2.88 -12.95 -25.86
N ASN A 227 3.46 -13.85 -25.06
CA ASN A 227 2.72 -14.84 -24.28
C ASN A 227 2.59 -14.38 -22.83
N ILE A 228 1.55 -13.58 -22.57
CA ILE A 228 1.23 -13.06 -21.25
C ILE A 228 -0.17 -13.53 -20.85
N TYR A 229 -0.28 -14.10 -19.66
CA TYR A 229 -1.47 -14.74 -19.16
C TYR A 229 -1.87 -14.20 -17.78
N GLY A 230 -3.16 -14.05 -17.56
CA GLY A 230 -3.77 -13.77 -16.27
C GLY A 230 -4.34 -15.04 -15.66
N VAL A 231 -3.97 -15.31 -14.41
CA VAL A 231 -4.48 -16.43 -13.61
C VAL A 231 -5.75 -15.99 -12.90
N PRO A 232 -6.93 -16.58 -13.19
CA PRO A 232 -8.18 -16.12 -12.61
C PRO A 232 -8.33 -16.48 -11.13
N TYR A 233 -8.87 -15.58 -10.31
CA TYR A 233 -9.29 -15.85 -8.93
C TYR A 233 -8.16 -16.38 -8.02
N GLY A 234 -6.99 -15.73 -8.02
CA GLY A 234 -5.89 -16.03 -7.10
C GLY A 234 -5.23 -17.39 -7.33
N TYR A 235 -4.64 -17.98 -6.28
CA TYR A 235 -3.87 -19.22 -6.40
C TYR A 235 -4.65 -20.42 -6.93
N ARG A 236 -5.95 -20.50 -6.60
CA ARG A 236 -6.83 -21.56 -7.12
C ARG A 236 -6.90 -21.57 -8.64
N GLY A 237 -6.71 -20.41 -9.29
CA GLY A 237 -6.70 -20.30 -10.75
C GLY A 237 -5.59 -21.09 -11.44
N PHE A 238 -4.52 -21.46 -10.73
CA PHE A 238 -3.47 -22.27 -11.33
C PHE A 238 -3.96 -23.69 -11.67
N TYR A 239 -4.78 -24.31 -10.84
CA TYR A 239 -5.15 -25.72 -11.03
C TYR A 239 -6.66 -25.94 -11.17
N SER A 240 -7.48 -24.88 -11.12
CA SER A 240 -8.93 -25.00 -11.27
C SER A 240 -9.31 -25.50 -12.67
N PRO A 241 -10.05 -26.63 -12.79
CA PRO A 241 -10.47 -27.14 -14.10
C PRO A 241 -11.49 -26.23 -14.79
N ASN A 242 -12.19 -25.38 -14.01
CA ASN A 242 -13.25 -24.50 -14.52
C ASN A 242 -12.72 -23.15 -15.03
N HIS A 243 -11.43 -22.87 -14.85
CA HIS A 243 -10.85 -21.56 -15.16
C HIS A 243 -9.54 -21.73 -15.94
N ASN A 244 -9.59 -21.37 -17.23
CA ASN A 244 -8.40 -21.32 -18.06
C ASN A 244 -7.63 -20.03 -17.84
N LEU A 245 -6.33 -20.05 -18.11
CA LEU A 245 -5.51 -18.84 -18.16
C LEU A 245 -6.07 -17.88 -19.22
N ARG A 246 -6.26 -16.62 -18.83
CA ARG A 246 -6.75 -15.58 -19.73
C ARG A 246 -5.58 -14.94 -20.45
N ARG A 247 -5.56 -14.97 -21.79
CA ARG A 247 -4.54 -14.21 -22.54
C ARG A 247 -4.71 -12.71 -22.29
N LEU A 248 -3.61 -12.03 -21.97
CA LEU A 248 -3.56 -10.59 -21.75
C LEU A 248 -2.74 -9.94 -22.87
N THR A 249 -3.38 -9.01 -23.57
CA THR A 249 -2.77 -8.16 -24.60
C THR A 249 -2.85 -6.69 -24.17
N GLU A 250 -2.08 -5.82 -24.81
CA GLU A 250 -2.14 -4.37 -24.58
C GLU A 250 -3.55 -3.81 -24.71
N ASP A 251 -4.30 -4.26 -25.72
CA ASP A 251 -5.68 -3.85 -25.95
C ASP A 251 -6.58 -4.28 -24.80
N SER A 252 -6.42 -5.53 -24.33
CA SER A 252 -7.22 -6.09 -23.23
C SER A 252 -7.01 -5.38 -21.89
N VAL A 253 -5.88 -4.69 -21.71
CA VAL A 253 -5.53 -3.95 -20.48
C VAL A 253 -5.51 -2.43 -20.67
N SER A 254 -5.85 -1.93 -21.85
CA SER A 254 -5.66 -0.52 -22.24
C SER A 254 -6.26 0.47 -21.23
N SER A 255 -7.51 0.22 -20.79
CA SER A 255 -8.30 1.11 -19.94
C SER A 255 -8.54 0.61 -18.51
N ILE A 256 -8.00 -0.55 -18.12
CA ILE A 256 -8.36 -1.20 -16.84
C ILE A 256 -7.88 -0.41 -15.62
N HIS A 257 -6.85 0.43 -15.78
CA HIS A 257 -6.31 1.30 -14.73
C HIS A 257 -7.30 2.39 -14.27
N HIS A 258 -8.33 2.70 -15.06
CA HIS A 258 -9.44 3.57 -14.64
C HIS A 258 -10.49 2.85 -13.77
N GLN A 259 -10.39 1.53 -13.65
CA GLN A 259 -11.33 0.71 -12.89
C GLN A 259 -10.67 0.25 -11.58
N GLY A 260 -11.43 0.28 -10.49
CA GLY A 260 -11.00 -0.37 -9.26
C GLY A 260 -11.12 -1.90 -9.32
N GLY A 261 -10.69 -2.57 -8.26
CA GLY A 261 -10.66 -4.03 -8.21
C GLY A 261 -9.63 -4.66 -9.14
N THR A 262 -9.90 -5.86 -9.64
CA THR A 262 -9.00 -6.59 -10.56
C THR A 262 -9.76 -7.36 -11.64
N ILE A 263 -9.36 -7.20 -12.91
CA ILE A 263 -9.96 -7.92 -14.05
C ILE A 263 -9.72 -9.44 -14.02
N LEU A 264 -8.80 -9.91 -13.18
CA LEU A 264 -8.49 -11.33 -13.02
C LEU A 264 -9.39 -12.00 -11.98
N GLY A 265 -10.16 -11.22 -11.21
CA GLY A 265 -10.74 -11.69 -9.96
C GLY A 265 -9.65 -11.99 -8.92
N SER A 266 -10.05 -12.12 -7.66
CA SER A 266 -9.13 -12.49 -6.58
C SER A 266 -9.82 -13.47 -5.65
N SER A 267 -9.04 -14.28 -4.94
CA SER A 267 -9.55 -15.19 -3.92
C SER A 267 -8.72 -15.12 -2.64
N ARG A 268 -9.36 -15.50 -1.53
CA ARG A 268 -8.69 -15.87 -0.28
C ARG A 268 -8.59 -17.39 -0.23
N GLY A 269 -7.46 -17.91 0.23
CA GLY A 269 -7.18 -19.35 0.32
C GLY A 269 -6.80 -19.98 -1.04
N GLY A 270 -6.97 -21.29 -1.13
CA GLY A 270 -6.72 -22.06 -2.36
C GLY A 270 -5.24 -22.25 -2.71
N PHE A 271 -4.33 -22.01 -1.78
CA PHE A 271 -2.91 -22.29 -1.96
C PHE A 271 -2.67 -23.80 -1.82
N ASP A 272 -2.17 -24.41 -2.89
CA ASP A 272 -1.66 -25.78 -2.90
C ASP A 272 -0.34 -25.77 -3.64
N LEU A 273 0.77 -25.93 -2.91
CA LEU A 273 2.11 -25.78 -3.45
C LEU A 273 2.36 -26.74 -4.62
N LYS A 274 1.96 -28.01 -4.48
CA LYS A 274 2.22 -29.03 -5.47
C LYS A 274 1.43 -28.73 -6.74
N LEU A 275 0.12 -28.52 -6.61
CA LEU A 275 -0.74 -28.25 -7.77
C LEU A 275 -0.37 -26.96 -8.50
N ILE A 276 0.08 -25.92 -7.78
CA ILE A 276 0.54 -24.69 -8.39
C ILE A 276 1.84 -24.92 -9.17
N CYS A 277 2.85 -25.54 -8.56
CA CYS A 277 4.13 -25.79 -9.24
C CYS A 277 3.95 -26.71 -10.45
N ASP A 278 3.18 -27.78 -10.32
CA ASP A 278 2.89 -28.71 -11.41
C ASP A 278 2.17 -27.97 -12.56
N ALA A 279 1.16 -27.15 -12.27
CA ALA A 279 0.47 -26.35 -13.29
C ALA A 279 1.34 -25.28 -13.96
N VAL A 280 2.34 -24.73 -13.24
CA VAL A 280 3.31 -23.79 -13.81
C VAL A 280 4.22 -24.49 -14.82
N GLU A 281 4.70 -25.70 -14.48
CA GLU A 281 5.54 -26.50 -15.36
C GLU A 281 4.77 -27.06 -16.57
N ASP A 282 3.59 -27.65 -16.35
CA ASP A 282 2.74 -28.23 -17.38
C ASP A 282 2.36 -27.21 -18.47
N ARG A 283 2.19 -25.95 -18.08
CA ARG A 283 1.88 -24.84 -18.99
C ARG A 283 3.11 -24.11 -19.50
N SER A 284 4.30 -24.62 -19.21
CA SER A 284 5.59 -24.04 -19.65
C SER A 284 5.73 -22.55 -19.29
N LEU A 285 5.19 -22.15 -18.13
CA LEU A 285 5.32 -20.78 -17.63
C LEU A 285 6.74 -20.59 -17.08
N ASN A 286 7.39 -19.49 -17.43
CA ASN A 286 8.76 -19.20 -17.00
C ASN A 286 8.93 -17.86 -16.31
N GLN A 287 7.85 -17.08 -16.18
CA GLN A 287 7.78 -15.93 -15.29
C GLN A 287 6.44 -15.91 -14.59
N ILE A 288 6.44 -15.78 -13.26
CA ILE A 288 5.22 -15.67 -12.46
C ILE A 288 5.28 -14.40 -11.60
N PHE A 289 4.28 -13.53 -11.79
CA PHE A 289 4.11 -12.28 -11.07
C PHE A 289 2.94 -12.41 -10.10
N ILE A 290 3.25 -12.43 -8.81
CA ILE A 290 2.30 -12.72 -7.74
C ILE A 290 2.01 -11.43 -6.96
N ILE A 291 0.82 -10.87 -7.15
CA ILE A 291 0.39 -9.63 -6.52
C ILE A 291 -0.47 -9.96 -5.30
N GLY A 292 -0.03 -9.58 -4.10
CA GLY A 292 -0.77 -9.96 -2.89
C GLY A 292 -0.21 -9.42 -1.58
N GLY A 293 -0.90 -9.73 -0.47
CA GLY A 293 -0.47 -9.34 0.87
C GLY A 293 0.58 -10.29 1.47
N ASP A 294 0.77 -10.22 2.79
CA ASP A 294 1.71 -11.06 3.56
C ASP A 294 1.46 -12.57 3.36
N GLY A 295 0.23 -13.07 3.53
CA GLY A 295 -0.08 -14.48 3.27
C GLY A 295 0.18 -14.93 1.83
N THR A 296 0.02 -14.02 0.86
CA THR A 296 0.39 -14.29 -0.54
C THR A 296 1.91 -14.35 -0.70
N HIS A 297 2.67 -13.45 -0.08
CA HIS A 297 4.13 -13.47 -0.16
C HIS A 297 4.73 -14.72 0.48
N ARG A 298 4.15 -15.23 1.57
CA ARG A 298 4.52 -16.53 2.14
C ARG A 298 4.29 -17.68 1.16
N GLY A 299 3.16 -17.67 0.46
CA GLY A 299 2.88 -18.63 -0.61
C GLY A 299 3.86 -18.49 -1.79
N ALA A 300 4.19 -17.26 -2.20
CA ALA A 300 5.15 -16.97 -3.25
C ALA A 300 6.56 -17.45 -2.90
N LEU A 301 6.98 -17.27 -1.64
CA LEU A 301 8.25 -17.79 -1.13
C LEU A 301 8.30 -19.32 -1.22
N ALA A 302 7.25 -20.01 -0.77
CA ALA A 302 7.18 -21.47 -0.86
C ALA A 302 7.20 -21.97 -2.32
N ILE A 303 6.49 -21.30 -3.23
CA ILE A 303 6.54 -21.60 -4.67
C ILE A 303 7.97 -21.41 -5.19
N TYR A 304 8.60 -20.28 -4.87
CA TYR A 304 9.97 -19.99 -5.29
C TYR A 304 10.96 -21.06 -4.81
N GLU A 305 10.89 -21.45 -3.54
CA GLU A 305 11.77 -22.46 -2.95
C GLU A 305 11.59 -23.83 -3.61
N GLU A 306 10.34 -24.22 -3.88
CA GLU A 306 10.04 -25.48 -4.57
C GLU A 306 10.54 -25.47 -6.03
N LEU A 307 10.32 -24.38 -6.77
CA LEU A 307 10.83 -24.23 -8.14
C LEU A 307 12.36 -24.24 -8.18
N ARG A 308 13.01 -23.62 -7.18
CA ARG A 308 14.46 -23.68 -7.01
C ARG A 308 14.94 -25.10 -6.69
N ARG A 309 14.25 -25.83 -5.82
CA ARG A 309 14.55 -27.23 -5.48
C ARG A 309 14.45 -28.14 -6.70
N ARG A 310 13.45 -27.91 -7.56
CA ARG A 310 13.27 -28.59 -8.86
C ARG A 310 14.24 -28.11 -9.94
N LYS A 311 15.06 -27.08 -9.66
CA LYS A 311 16.00 -26.43 -10.60
C LYS A 311 15.33 -25.85 -11.85
N CYS A 312 14.06 -25.47 -11.75
CA CYS A 312 13.32 -24.89 -12.86
C CYS A 312 13.86 -23.50 -13.21
N LYS A 313 13.88 -23.18 -14.50
CA LYS A 313 14.25 -21.85 -15.02
C LYS A 313 13.02 -20.94 -15.04
N ILE A 314 12.48 -20.64 -13.86
CA ILE A 314 11.24 -19.87 -13.68
C ILE A 314 11.51 -18.72 -12.72
N ALA A 315 11.28 -17.48 -13.18
CA ALA A 315 11.37 -16.30 -12.32
C ALA A 315 10.08 -16.12 -11.52
N CYS A 316 10.18 -16.15 -10.19
CA CYS A 316 9.06 -15.89 -9.29
C CYS A 316 9.21 -14.52 -8.63
N VAL A 317 8.30 -13.60 -8.93
CA VAL A 317 8.36 -12.20 -8.48
C VAL A 317 7.09 -11.82 -7.72
N GLY A 318 7.28 -11.22 -6.55
CA GLY A 318 6.22 -10.74 -5.68
C GLY A 318 5.98 -9.24 -5.90
N ILE A 319 4.73 -8.81 -5.74
CA ILE A 319 4.38 -7.39 -5.76
C ILE A 319 3.50 -7.11 -4.53
N PRO A 320 3.96 -6.25 -3.60
CA PRO A 320 3.38 -6.12 -2.28
C PRO A 320 2.08 -5.32 -2.34
N LYS A 321 0.98 -5.96 -1.96
CA LYS A 321 -0.37 -5.38 -1.95
C LYS A 321 -0.97 -5.39 -0.55
N THR A 322 -0.94 -4.24 0.10
CA THR A 322 -1.70 -3.94 1.32
C THR A 322 -2.17 -2.49 1.28
N VAL A 323 -3.40 -2.24 1.72
CA VAL A 323 -3.89 -0.86 1.87
C VAL A 323 -3.50 -0.29 3.23
N ASP A 324 -3.17 -1.14 4.21
CA ASP A 324 -2.89 -0.74 5.60
C ASP A 324 -1.47 -0.15 5.78
N ASN A 325 -0.65 -0.12 4.72
CA ASN A 325 0.77 0.23 4.74
C ASN A 325 1.60 -0.53 5.79
N ASP A 326 1.22 -1.79 6.04
CA ASP A 326 1.79 -2.67 7.06
C ASP A 326 2.83 -3.65 6.51
N PHE A 327 3.24 -3.49 5.25
CA PHE A 327 4.24 -4.36 4.61
C PHE A 327 5.65 -3.99 5.12
N PRO A 328 6.48 -4.97 5.51
CA PRO A 328 7.79 -4.69 6.08
C PRO A 328 8.76 -4.15 5.01
N LEU A 329 9.77 -3.42 5.48
CA LEU A 329 10.92 -2.92 4.70
C LEU A 329 10.64 -1.85 3.64
N ILE A 330 9.39 -1.60 3.27
CA ILE A 330 9.03 -0.56 2.29
C ILE A 330 8.51 0.70 2.96
N ASP A 331 8.75 1.85 2.32
CA ASP A 331 8.27 3.15 2.79
C ASP A 331 6.74 3.28 2.65
N ARG A 332 6.20 2.71 1.57
CA ARG A 332 4.80 2.84 1.18
C ARG A 332 4.34 1.62 0.38
N SER A 333 3.12 1.15 0.62
CA SER A 333 2.41 0.19 -0.21
C SER A 333 1.42 0.91 -1.13
N PHE A 334 1.17 0.35 -2.32
CA PHE A 334 0.23 0.95 -3.24
C PHE A 334 -1.22 0.78 -2.76
N GLY A 335 -2.04 1.78 -3.05
CA GLY A 335 -3.43 1.87 -2.59
C GLY A 335 -3.59 2.53 -1.22
N PHE A 336 -2.48 2.80 -0.51
CA PHE A 336 -2.51 3.47 0.79
C PHE A 336 -2.94 4.93 0.69
N ASP A 337 -2.37 5.70 -0.25
CA ASP A 337 -2.71 7.12 -0.39
C ASP A 337 -4.16 7.31 -0.81
N THR A 338 -4.65 6.45 -1.70
CA THR A 338 -6.06 6.39 -2.10
C THR A 338 -6.93 6.06 -0.89
N ALA A 339 -6.53 5.09 -0.06
CA ALA A 339 -7.27 4.75 1.16
C ALA A 339 -7.33 5.92 2.16
N VAL A 340 -6.22 6.64 2.36
CA VAL A 340 -6.18 7.83 3.21
C VAL A 340 -7.09 8.93 2.66
N GLN A 341 -7.04 9.20 1.36
CA GLN A 341 -7.86 10.22 0.70
C GLN A 341 -9.37 9.94 0.84
N GLU A 342 -9.79 8.69 0.66
CA GLU A 342 -11.20 8.31 0.78
C GLU A 342 -11.65 8.25 2.24
N THR A 343 -10.76 7.86 3.15
CA THR A 343 -11.01 7.96 4.59
C THR A 343 -11.19 9.41 5.02
N GLN A 344 -10.39 10.33 4.49
CA GLN A 344 -10.56 11.76 4.75
C GLN A 344 -11.94 12.26 4.31
N ARG A 345 -12.45 11.82 3.15
CA ARG A 345 -13.82 12.13 2.73
C ARG A 345 -14.86 11.62 3.71
N ALA A 346 -14.70 10.39 4.20
CA ALA A 346 -15.59 9.83 5.23
C ALA A 346 -15.56 10.64 6.54
N ILE A 347 -14.37 11.10 6.96
CA ILE A 347 -14.20 11.98 8.12
C ILE A 347 -14.93 13.31 7.90
N ASN A 348 -14.80 13.93 6.73
CA ASN A 348 -15.48 15.17 6.42
C ASN A 348 -17.01 15.02 6.47
N CYS A 349 -17.55 13.89 5.97
CA CYS A 349 -18.98 13.59 6.10
C CYS A 349 -19.40 13.40 7.57
N ALA A 350 -18.62 12.64 8.35
CA ALA A 350 -18.88 12.43 9.78
C ALA A 350 -18.86 13.75 10.56
N LYS A 351 -17.95 14.66 10.21
CA LYS A 351 -17.83 15.98 10.81
C LYS A 351 -19.08 16.82 10.57
N VAL A 352 -19.57 16.90 9.33
CA VAL A 352 -20.79 17.63 8.99
C VAL A 352 -22.01 17.07 9.73
N GLU A 353 -22.16 15.75 9.75
CA GLU A 353 -23.25 15.08 10.48
C GLU A 353 -23.17 15.31 12.00
N ALA A 354 -21.96 15.31 12.57
CA ALA A 354 -21.75 15.54 13.99
C ALA A 354 -22.06 17.00 14.38
N GLU A 355 -21.72 17.98 13.53
CA GLU A 355 -22.02 19.40 13.78
C GLU A 355 -23.50 19.76 13.61
N ALA A 356 -24.22 19.00 12.77
CA ALA A 356 -25.62 19.26 12.48
C ALA A 356 -26.58 18.76 13.58
N ALA A 357 -26.09 18.07 14.62
CA ALA A 357 -26.91 17.47 15.66
C ALA A 357 -26.44 17.86 17.07
N ILE A 358 -27.39 18.01 18.00
CA ILE A 358 -27.10 18.16 19.43
C ILE A 358 -26.43 16.87 19.92
N ASN A 359 -25.29 17.01 20.61
CA ASN A 359 -24.45 15.89 21.03
C ASN A 359 -24.17 14.93 19.85
N GLY A 360 -23.87 15.50 18.68
CA GLY A 360 -23.63 14.74 17.47
C GLY A 360 -22.29 14.02 17.51
N LEU A 361 -22.29 12.73 17.18
CA LEU A 361 -21.08 11.91 17.15
C LEU A 361 -20.88 11.27 15.78
N GLY A 362 -19.81 11.66 15.10
CA GLY A 362 -19.35 11.04 13.87
C GLY A 362 -18.34 9.93 14.19
N LEU A 363 -18.73 8.67 14.04
CA LEU A 363 -17.85 7.52 14.23
C LEU A 363 -17.43 6.96 12.87
N VAL A 364 -16.15 7.05 12.54
CA VAL A 364 -15.60 6.54 11.27
C VAL A 364 -14.74 5.31 11.54
N LYS A 365 -15.20 4.15 11.08
CA LYS A 365 -14.44 2.90 11.16
C LYS A 365 -13.56 2.74 9.93
N VAL A 366 -12.26 2.51 10.11
CA VAL A 366 -11.27 2.45 9.02
C VAL A 366 -10.50 1.13 9.02
N MET A 367 -9.90 0.82 7.87
CA MET A 367 -9.05 -0.35 7.73
C MET A 367 -7.78 -0.19 8.58
N GLY A 368 -7.19 -1.30 9.00
CA GLY A 368 -6.07 -1.27 9.93
C GLY A 368 -6.11 -2.46 10.88
N ARG A 369 -5.97 -3.67 10.33
CA ARG A 369 -6.09 -4.90 11.13
C ARG A 369 -4.99 -5.00 12.17
N ALA A 370 -3.75 -4.79 11.76
CA ALA A 370 -2.59 -4.90 12.65
C ALA A 370 -1.88 -3.56 12.87
N SER A 371 -2.25 -2.54 12.10
CA SER A 371 -1.53 -1.29 11.99
C SER A 371 -2.51 -0.12 11.86
N GLY A 372 -2.29 0.94 12.63
CA GLY A 372 -3.13 2.14 12.66
C GLY A 372 -2.80 3.20 11.60
N GLN A 373 -1.99 2.89 10.58
CA GLN A 373 -1.44 3.91 9.69
C GLN A 373 -2.50 4.68 8.89
N ILE A 374 -3.55 4.03 8.38
CA ILE A 374 -4.63 4.74 7.68
C ILE A 374 -5.29 5.74 8.63
N ALA A 375 -5.67 5.30 9.83
CA ALA A 375 -6.26 6.17 10.84
C ALA A 375 -5.34 7.35 11.17
N MET A 376 -4.05 7.08 11.45
CA MET A 376 -3.05 8.10 11.76
C MET A 376 -2.91 9.15 10.64
N PHE A 377 -2.71 8.72 9.40
CA PHE A 377 -2.53 9.62 8.26
C PHE A 377 -3.81 10.38 7.90
N ALA A 378 -4.97 9.72 7.95
CA ALA A 378 -6.26 10.36 7.69
C ALA A 378 -6.61 11.43 8.75
N CYS A 379 -6.30 11.16 10.03
CA CYS A 379 -6.46 12.14 11.10
C CYS A 379 -5.60 13.38 10.87
N LEU A 380 -4.32 13.19 10.52
CA LEU A 380 -3.40 14.29 10.21
C LEU A 380 -3.84 15.09 8.97
N ALA A 381 -4.38 14.40 7.96
CA ALA A 381 -4.84 15.03 6.72
C ALA A 381 -6.14 15.82 6.91
N SER A 382 -7.11 15.31 7.67
CA SER A 382 -8.38 16.00 7.93
C SER A 382 -8.25 17.11 8.97
N ARG A 383 -7.58 16.85 10.10
CA ARG A 383 -7.51 17.72 11.29
C ARG A 383 -8.85 17.96 12.01
N ASP A 384 -9.95 17.32 11.58
CA ASP A 384 -11.26 17.44 12.22
C ASP A 384 -11.53 16.38 13.30
N VAL A 385 -10.65 15.40 13.40
CA VAL A 385 -10.79 14.27 14.31
C VAL A 385 -10.49 14.69 15.75
N ASN A 386 -11.35 14.30 16.69
CA ASN A 386 -11.14 14.56 18.12
C ASN A 386 -10.50 13.37 18.82
N VAL A 387 -10.82 12.14 18.41
CA VAL A 387 -10.23 10.92 18.97
C VAL A 387 -9.84 9.97 17.84
N CYS A 388 -8.57 9.55 17.84
CA CYS A 388 -8.02 8.54 16.95
C CYS A 388 -7.65 7.29 17.75
N LEU A 389 -8.30 6.16 17.43
CA LEU A 389 -8.09 4.86 18.06
C LEU A 389 -7.39 3.92 17.08
N ILE A 390 -6.23 3.41 17.49
CA ILE A 390 -5.37 2.54 16.68
C ILE A 390 -5.08 1.20 17.37
N PRO A 391 -4.76 0.11 16.65
CA PRO A 391 -4.50 -1.20 17.25
C PRO A 391 -3.26 -1.25 18.15
N GLU A 392 -2.33 -0.29 18.00
CA GLU A 392 -1.08 -0.23 18.76
C GLU A 392 -1.26 0.34 20.17
N ILE A 393 -2.34 1.06 20.45
CA ILE A 393 -2.57 1.74 21.73
C ILE A 393 -3.86 1.19 22.34
N PRO A 394 -3.81 0.51 23.49
CA PRO A 394 -5.01 0.11 24.20
C PRO A 394 -5.78 1.34 24.68
N PHE A 395 -7.05 1.18 25.01
CA PHE A 395 -7.83 2.23 25.64
C PHE A 395 -8.90 1.63 26.54
N GLU A 396 -9.31 2.39 27.55
CA GLU A 396 -10.42 2.07 28.43
C GLU A 396 -11.70 2.71 27.90
N LEU A 397 -12.81 1.98 27.94
CA LEU A 397 -14.10 2.52 27.51
C LEU A 397 -14.70 3.45 28.59
N THR A 398 -14.68 2.99 29.84
CA THR A 398 -15.26 3.66 31.03
C THR A 398 -14.16 4.13 31.98
N GLY A 399 -14.51 4.94 32.98
CA GLY A 399 -13.57 5.47 33.98
C GLY A 399 -13.18 6.92 33.71
N ASP A 400 -12.44 7.53 34.63
CA ASP A 400 -12.08 8.97 34.58
C ASP A 400 -11.19 9.32 33.39
N HIS A 401 -10.45 8.33 32.88
CA HIS A 401 -9.61 8.44 31.67
C HIS A 401 -10.18 7.65 30.49
N GLY A 402 -11.43 7.18 30.58
CA GLY A 402 -12.06 6.38 29.55
C GLY A 402 -12.55 7.20 28.34
N LEU A 403 -12.75 6.51 27.22
CA LEU A 403 -13.29 7.08 26.00
C LEU A 403 -14.63 7.79 26.23
N LEU A 404 -15.55 7.20 27.00
CA LEU A 404 -16.88 7.75 27.24
C LEU A 404 -16.83 9.08 28.01
N ARG A 405 -15.90 9.19 28.98
CA ARG A 405 -15.68 10.45 29.70
C ARG A 405 -15.18 11.54 28.74
N CYS A 406 -14.19 11.21 27.90
CA CYS A 406 -13.67 12.13 26.90
C CYS A 406 -14.77 12.61 25.92
N VAL A 407 -15.67 11.72 25.50
CA VAL A 407 -16.81 12.08 24.65
C VAL A 407 -17.78 13.02 25.36
N ALA A 408 -18.09 12.77 26.64
CA ALA A 408 -18.94 13.66 27.43
C ALA A 408 -18.34 15.08 27.54
N ASP A 409 -17.05 15.17 27.87
CA ASP A 409 -16.34 16.46 27.96
C ASP A 409 -16.33 17.20 26.60
N LEU A 410 -16.25 16.48 25.48
CA LEU A 410 -16.32 17.05 24.13
C LEU A 410 -17.73 17.56 23.78
N PHE A 411 -18.79 16.87 24.21
CA PHE A 411 -20.15 17.38 24.05
C PHE A 411 -20.37 18.67 24.84
N GLU A 412 -19.86 18.76 26.06
CA GLU A 412 -19.97 19.98 26.89
C GLU A 412 -19.17 21.14 26.30
N THR A 413 -17.96 20.88 25.80
CA THR A 413 -17.04 21.95 25.32
C THR A 413 -17.23 22.35 23.87
N LYS A 414 -17.60 21.41 22.99
CA LYS A 414 -17.73 21.62 21.54
C LYS A 414 -19.13 21.38 20.98
N GLY A 415 -19.97 20.61 21.67
CA GLY A 415 -21.30 20.20 21.19
C GLY A 415 -21.31 18.94 20.31
N HIS A 416 -20.14 18.49 19.85
CA HIS A 416 -19.99 17.35 18.94
C HIS A 416 -18.63 16.65 19.10
N CYS A 417 -18.53 15.44 18.55
CA CYS A 417 -17.33 14.64 18.58
C CYS A 417 -17.13 13.86 17.27
N VAL A 418 -15.91 13.82 16.76
CA VAL A 418 -15.51 12.93 15.64
C VAL A 418 -14.47 11.93 16.11
N ILE A 419 -14.78 10.65 15.98
CA ILE A 419 -13.93 9.52 16.35
C ILE A 419 -13.55 8.74 15.10
N VAL A 420 -12.25 8.52 14.90
CA VAL A 420 -11.74 7.58 13.90
C VAL A 420 -11.21 6.35 14.62
N VAL A 421 -11.68 5.17 14.22
CA VAL A 421 -11.29 3.89 14.84
C VAL A 421 -10.83 2.91 13.77
N ALA A 422 -9.60 2.41 13.89
CA ALA A 422 -9.12 1.31 13.08
C ALA A 422 -9.80 -0.01 13.50
N GLU A 423 -10.13 -0.89 12.55
CA GLU A 423 -10.78 -2.18 12.82
C GLU A 423 -10.01 -3.11 13.76
N GLY A 424 -8.73 -2.85 14.03
CA GLY A 424 -7.94 -3.61 14.99
C GLY A 424 -7.86 -3.01 16.38
N ALA A 425 -8.40 -1.81 16.62
CA ALA A 425 -8.38 -1.16 17.93
C ALA A 425 -9.41 -1.79 18.89
N GLY A 426 -9.08 -1.82 20.19
CA GLY A 426 -10.00 -2.27 21.25
C GLY A 426 -10.45 -3.73 21.14
N MET A 427 -9.67 -4.59 20.46
CA MET A 427 -10.02 -6.00 20.26
C MET A 427 -10.01 -6.81 21.55
N ASP A 428 -9.16 -6.40 22.50
CA ASP A 428 -9.12 -6.86 23.89
C ASP A 428 -10.47 -6.61 24.59
N LEU A 429 -11.03 -5.41 24.48
CA LEU A 429 -12.31 -5.04 25.10
C LEU A 429 -13.48 -5.88 24.58
N ILE A 430 -13.49 -6.22 23.28
CA ILE A 430 -14.58 -7.01 22.69
C ILE A 430 -14.42 -8.51 22.99
N SER A 431 -13.18 -8.99 23.17
CA SER A 431 -12.93 -10.41 23.41
C SER A 431 -13.49 -10.91 24.75
N ASP A 432 -13.64 -10.01 25.72
CA ASP A 432 -14.32 -10.29 26.99
C ASP A 432 -15.84 -10.41 26.83
N ASP A 433 -16.42 -9.72 25.83
CA ASP A 433 -17.86 -9.70 25.55
C ASP A 433 -18.33 -10.78 24.55
N MET A 434 -17.47 -11.24 23.62
CA MET A 434 -17.88 -12.12 22.52
C MET A 434 -16.87 -13.23 22.21
N ARG A 435 -17.12 -14.44 22.75
CA ARG A 435 -16.44 -15.68 22.37
C ARG A 435 -17.06 -16.29 21.11
N SER A 436 -16.31 -16.29 20.01
CA SER A 436 -16.38 -17.20 18.84
C SER A 436 -16.51 -16.53 17.47
N TYR A 437 -15.37 -16.10 16.93
CA TYR A 437 -15.24 -15.82 15.50
C TYR A 437 -14.19 -16.77 14.92
N GLY A 438 -14.62 -17.69 14.07
CA GLY A 438 -13.73 -18.65 13.38
C GLY A 438 -12.73 -17.98 12.43
N THR A 439 -11.98 -18.76 11.65
CA THR A 439 -11.03 -18.23 10.66
C THR A 439 -11.67 -18.01 9.28
N ASP A 440 -11.09 -17.14 8.45
CA ASP A 440 -11.38 -17.08 7.03
C ASP A 440 -10.71 -18.25 6.27
N ALA A 441 -10.99 -18.39 4.98
CA ALA A 441 -10.42 -19.45 4.13
C ALA A 441 -8.89 -19.36 3.94
N SER A 442 -8.28 -18.25 4.35
CA SER A 442 -6.83 -18.04 4.37
C SER A 442 -6.21 -18.29 5.75
N GLY A 443 -7.00 -18.71 6.74
CA GLY A 443 -6.55 -18.95 8.12
C GLY A 443 -6.50 -17.70 9.00
N ASN A 444 -6.98 -16.54 8.53
CA ASN A 444 -7.01 -15.32 9.36
C ASN A 444 -8.20 -15.34 10.32
N VAL A 445 -8.01 -15.03 11.59
CA VAL A 445 -9.09 -14.90 12.60
C VAL A 445 -10.12 -13.86 12.16
N LYS A 446 -11.42 -14.18 12.12
CA LYS A 446 -12.47 -13.17 11.93
C LYS A 446 -12.56 -12.33 13.20
N ARG A 447 -12.69 -11.00 13.04
CA ARG A 447 -12.74 -10.09 14.18
C ARG A 447 -14.15 -9.53 14.34
N PRO A 448 -14.58 -9.27 15.59
CA PRO A 448 -15.82 -8.55 15.83
C PRO A 448 -15.74 -7.12 15.27
N ASP A 449 -16.88 -6.54 14.94
CA ASP A 449 -16.94 -5.19 14.40
C ASP A 449 -16.88 -4.15 15.53
N ILE A 450 -15.70 -3.55 15.73
CA ILE A 450 -15.47 -2.50 16.74
C ILE A 450 -16.37 -1.28 16.53
N GLY A 451 -16.74 -0.94 15.30
CA GLY A 451 -17.58 0.23 15.01
C GLY A 451 -19.01 0.01 15.51
N LEU A 452 -19.57 -1.17 15.25
CA LEU A 452 -20.89 -1.53 15.78
C LEU A 452 -20.88 -1.69 17.30
N TRP A 453 -19.82 -2.29 17.86
CA TRP A 453 -19.68 -2.44 19.30
C TRP A 453 -19.57 -1.08 20.01
N LEU A 454 -18.70 -0.17 19.54
CA LEU A 454 -18.59 1.18 20.10
C LEU A 454 -19.90 1.95 19.99
N ARG A 455 -20.60 1.87 18.86
CA ARG A 455 -21.90 2.51 18.69
C ARG A 455 -22.91 2.03 19.75
N ALA A 456 -22.97 0.72 20.00
CA ALA A 456 -23.88 0.16 21.00
C ALA A 456 -23.53 0.65 22.41
N ARG A 457 -22.25 0.57 22.79
CA ARG A 457 -21.77 0.95 24.13
C ARG A 457 -21.90 2.45 24.42
N ILE A 458 -21.62 3.30 23.44
CA ILE A 458 -21.79 4.75 23.58
C ILE A 458 -23.27 5.09 23.79
N ASN A 459 -24.16 4.56 22.96
CA ASN A 459 -25.59 4.81 23.09
C ASN A 459 -26.14 4.29 24.43
N GLU A 460 -25.74 3.10 24.87
CA GLU A 460 -26.13 2.53 26.17
C GLU A 460 -25.71 3.43 27.35
N HIS A 461 -24.46 3.92 27.34
CA HIS A 461 -23.93 4.76 28.40
C HIS A 461 -24.68 6.08 28.56
N PHE A 462 -24.89 6.81 27.47
CA PHE A 462 -25.54 8.12 27.53
C PHE A 462 -27.06 8.01 27.73
N ALA A 463 -27.70 6.95 27.21
CA ALA A 463 -29.10 6.66 27.51
C ALA A 463 -29.33 6.41 29.01
N ALA A 464 -28.41 5.71 29.69
CA ALA A 464 -28.48 5.50 31.13
C ALA A 464 -28.35 6.81 31.95
N GLN A 465 -27.76 7.86 31.38
CA GLN A 465 -27.64 9.19 31.98
C GLN A 465 -28.78 10.14 31.56
N GLY A 466 -29.73 9.67 30.74
CA GLY A 466 -30.81 10.52 30.20
C GLY A 466 -30.34 11.54 29.18
N GLN A 467 -29.15 11.37 28.60
CA GLN A 467 -28.58 12.26 27.59
C GLN A 467 -28.80 11.67 26.19
N GLU A 468 -29.40 12.46 25.30
CA GLU A 468 -29.55 12.09 23.90
C GLU A 468 -28.21 12.26 23.16
N VAL A 469 -27.84 11.26 22.36
CA VAL A 469 -26.64 11.27 21.50
C VAL A 469 -27.02 10.89 20.08
N ASN A 470 -26.66 11.74 19.11
CA ASN A 470 -26.93 11.47 17.70
C ASN A 470 -25.68 10.89 17.02
N LEU A 471 -25.52 9.57 17.13
CA LEU A 471 -24.35 8.86 16.60
C LEU A 471 -24.55 8.37 15.17
N LYS A 472 -23.67 8.81 14.25
CA LYS A 472 -23.57 8.31 12.87
C LYS A 472 -22.31 7.47 12.68
N LEU A 473 -22.49 6.18 12.40
CA LEU A 473 -21.40 5.28 12.05
C LEU A 473 -21.19 5.28 10.53
N ILE A 474 -19.98 5.63 10.09
CA ILE A 474 -19.56 5.62 8.69
C ILE A 474 -18.49 4.54 8.52
N ASP A 475 -18.73 3.60 7.61
CA ASP A 475 -17.82 2.52 7.25
C ASP A 475 -17.54 2.58 5.73
N PRO A 476 -16.41 3.20 5.31
CA PRO A 476 -16.05 3.30 3.90
C PRO A 476 -15.26 2.08 3.39
N PHE A 477 -15.20 0.95 4.12
CA PHE A 477 -14.29 -0.18 3.79
C PHE A 477 -14.35 -0.63 2.33
N TYR A 478 -15.54 -0.99 1.85
CA TYR A 478 -15.67 -1.50 0.49
C TYR A 478 -15.55 -0.40 -0.56
N MET A 479 -15.88 0.85 -0.21
CA MET A 479 -15.65 2.00 -1.08
C MET A 479 -14.14 2.17 -1.30
N VAL A 480 -13.37 2.28 -0.21
CA VAL A 480 -11.91 2.41 -0.23
C VAL A 480 -11.25 1.33 -1.09
N ARG A 481 -11.63 0.06 -0.90
CA ARG A 481 -10.96 -1.07 -1.59
C ARG A 481 -11.31 -1.21 -3.08
N SER A 482 -12.44 -0.66 -3.50
CA SER A 482 -13.03 -0.90 -4.82
C SER A 482 -12.85 0.27 -5.77
N LEU A 483 -12.19 1.34 -5.32
CA LEU A 483 -11.92 2.52 -6.13
C LEU A 483 -10.70 2.31 -7.04
N PRO A 484 -10.63 3.05 -8.17
CA PRO A 484 -9.39 3.20 -8.90
C PRO A 484 -8.33 3.90 -8.03
N ALA A 485 -7.05 3.69 -8.34
CA ALA A 485 -5.97 4.41 -7.66
C ALA A 485 -5.98 5.90 -8.02
N ASN A 486 -5.67 6.76 -7.04
CA ASN A 486 -5.38 8.16 -7.30
C ASN A 486 -4.05 8.34 -8.06
N ALA A 487 -3.69 9.58 -8.42
CA ALA A 487 -2.50 9.85 -9.24
C ALA A 487 -1.19 9.32 -8.61
N THR A 488 -1.01 9.50 -7.30
CA THR A 488 0.20 9.06 -6.59
C THR A 488 0.32 7.53 -6.57
N ASP A 489 -0.77 6.84 -6.18
CA ASP A 489 -0.79 5.38 -6.18
C ASP A 489 -0.69 4.79 -7.59
N SER A 490 -1.31 5.43 -8.58
CA SER A 490 -1.25 5.00 -9.97
C SER A 490 0.18 5.07 -10.51
N LEU A 491 0.88 6.19 -10.26
CA LEU A 491 2.30 6.32 -10.58
C LEU A 491 3.14 5.25 -9.89
N TYR A 492 2.90 5.02 -8.59
CA TYR A 492 3.64 4.02 -7.83
C TYR A 492 3.41 2.60 -8.39
N CYS A 493 2.16 2.26 -8.73
CA CYS A 493 1.81 0.98 -9.35
C CYS A 493 2.55 0.76 -10.68
N SER A 494 2.65 1.80 -11.51
CA SER A 494 3.39 1.73 -12.78
C SER A 494 4.87 1.44 -12.57
N LEU A 495 5.50 2.14 -11.63
CA LEU A 495 6.91 1.93 -11.33
C LEU A 495 7.19 0.57 -10.68
N LEU A 496 6.28 0.06 -9.84
CA LEU A 496 6.35 -1.30 -9.28
C LEU A 496 6.27 -2.37 -10.35
N GLY A 497 5.30 -2.25 -11.27
CA GLY A 497 5.12 -3.19 -12.38
C GLY A 497 6.34 -3.23 -13.29
N GLN A 498 6.84 -2.05 -13.69
CA GLN A 498 8.06 -1.95 -14.51
C GLN A 498 9.27 -2.56 -13.81
N SER A 499 9.49 -2.21 -12.54
CA SER A 499 10.59 -2.75 -11.73
C SER A 499 10.56 -4.27 -11.62
N ALA A 500 9.36 -4.85 -11.46
CA ALA A 500 9.18 -6.29 -11.35
C ALA A 500 9.57 -7.00 -12.65
N VAL A 501 9.12 -6.47 -13.80
CA VAL A 501 9.47 -7.03 -15.12
C VAL A 501 10.96 -6.89 -15.40
N HIS A 502 11.58 -5.74 -15.10
CA HIS A 502 13.01 -5.55 -15.29
C HIS A 502 13.84 -6.59 -14.52
N GLY A 503 13.50 -6.85 -13.25
CA GLY A 503 14.17 -7.87 -12.46
C GLY A 503 13.94 -9.29 -12.99
N ALA A 504 12.69 -9.63 -13.35
CA ALA A 504 12.35 -10.94 -13.91
C ALA A 504 13.11 -11.22 -15.22
N MET A 505 13.08 -10.27 -16.17
CA MET A 505 13.77 -10.39 -17.45
C MET A 505 15.28 -10.50 -17.26
N ALA A 506 15.85 -9.78 -16.28
CA ALA A 506 17.26 -9.86 -15.93
C ALA A 506 17.67 -11.21 -15.31
N GLY A 507 16.72 -12.01 -14.82
CA GLY A 507 16.98 -13.33 -14.22
C GLY A 507 16.96 -13.37 -12.70
N TYR A 508 16.54 -12.29 -12.04
CA TYR A 508 16.28 -12.29 -10.61
C TYR A 508 14.96 -13.01 -10.29
N SER A 509 14.92 -13.71 -9.16
CA SER A 509 13.78 -14.50 -8.70
C SER A 509 13.73 -14.53 -7.17
N GLY A 510 12.57 -14.84 -6.58
CA GLY A 510 12.41 -14.88 -5.13
C GLY A 510 12.52 -13.50 -4.49
N PHE A 511 12.18 -12.45 -5.23
CA PHE A 511 12.21 -11.07 -4.76
C PHE A 511 10.84 -10.39 -4.94
N SER A 512 10.61 -9.33 -4.17
CA SER A 512 9.52 -8.39 -4.30
C SER A 512 10.05 -7.01 -4.67
N THR A 513 9.23 -6.17 -5.26
CA THR A 513 9.57 -4.76 -5.51
C THR A 513 9.00 -3.86 -4.42
N GLY A 514 9.67 -2.72 -4.16
CA GLY A 514 9.20 -1.72 -3.20
C GLY A 514 10.02 -0.44 -3.25
N ILE A 515 9.55 0.61 -2.58
CA ILE A 515 10.31 1.85 -2.41
C ILE A 515 11.00 1.85 -1.05
N VAL A 516 12.29 2.17 -1.05
CA VAL A 516 13.11 2.44 0.12
C VAL A 516 13.86 3.75 -0.10
N ASN A 517 13.66 4.71 0.80
CA ASN A 517 14.22 6.06 0.75
C ASN A 517 14.00 6.75 -0.61
N GLY A 518 12.79 6.58 -1.18
CA GLY A 518 12.42 7.15 -2.48
C GLY A 518 12.97 6.41 -3.70
N HIS A 519 13.71 5.32 -3.53
CA HIS A 519 14.25 4.51 -4.63
C HIS A 519 13.58 3.15 -4.71
N HIS A 520 13.36 2.67 -5.93
CA HIS A 520 12.85 1.32 -6.15
C HIS A 520 13.95 0.28 -5.97
N VAL A 521 13.67 -0.73 -5.16
CA VAL A 521 14.63 -1.78 -4.79
C VAL A 521 14.03 -3.17 -4.95
N MET A 522 14.91 -4.16 -5.12
CA MET A 522 14.57 -5.58 -5.08
C MET A 522 14.76 -6.08 -3.65
N LEU A 523 13.67 -6.56 -3.06
CA LEU A 523 13.60 -7.04 -1.68
C LEU A 523 13.52 -8.56 -1.69
N PRO A 524 14.47 -9.30 -1.12
CA PRO A 524 14.35 -10.75 -1.00
C PRO A 524 13.06 -11.13 -0.27
N MET A 525 12.29 -12.07 -0.83
CA MET A 525 11.03 -12.51 -0.20
C MET A 525 11.25 -13.13 1.18
N THR A 526 12.41 -13.75 1.40
CA THR A 526 12.84 -14.29 2.70
C THR A 526 12.88 -13.20 3.77
N GLU A 527 13.50 -12.06 3.47
CA GLU A 527 13.60 -10.91 4.37
C GLU A 527 12.24 -10.31 4.70
N ILE A 528 11.32 -10.30 3.73
CA ILE A 528 9.94 -9.85 3.93
C ILE A 528 9.18 -10.82 4.84
N CYS A 529 9.18 -12.11 4.52
CA CYS A 529 8.35 -13.11 5.20
C CYS A 529 8.80 -13.44 6.62
N ASN A 530 10.10 -13.24 6.91
CA ASN A 530 10.68 -13.44 8.24
C ASN A 530 10.45 -12.26 9.19
N ARG A 531 9.87 -11.15 8.71
CA ARG A 531 9.62 -9.95 9.51
C ARG A 531 8.15 -9.82 9.90
N SER A 532 7.95 -9.22 11.07
CA SER A 532 6.64 -8.75 11.50
C SER A 532 6.19 -7.56 10.65
N ARG A 533 4.87 -7.39 10.58
CA ARG A 533 4.24 -6.26 9.88
C ARG A 533 4.63 -4.93 10.49
N THR A 534 4.70 -3.90 9.65
CA THR A 534 4.99 -2.53 10.06
C THR A 534 3.81 -1.96 10.84
N ARG A 535 4.07 -1.50 12.05
CA ARG A 535 3.10 -0.85 12.95
C ARG A 535 3.43 0.63 13.11
N VAL A 536 2.46 1.40 13.57
CA VAL A 536 2.68 2.77 14.02
C VAL A 536 3.63 2.75 15.21
N ASP A 537 4.75 3.45 15.10
CA ASP A 537 5.58 3.77 16.26
C ASP A 537 4.89 4.88 17.07
N VAL A 538 4.35 4.49 18.22
CA VAL A 538 3.59 5.35 19.13
C VAL A 538 4.47 6.40 19.82
N HIS A 539 5.80 6.24 19.78
CA HIS A 539 6.75 7.23 20.27
C HIS A 539 7.31 8.12 19.15
N SER A 540 6.89 7.87 17.90
CA SER A 540 7.35 8.64 16.76
C SER A 540 6.80 10.08 16.77
N ARG A 541 7.55 10.98 16.13
CA ARG A 541 7.07 12.34 15.85
C ARG A 541 5.78 12.36 15.05
N MET A 542 5.48 11.33 14.26
CA MET A 542 4.24 11.24 13.50
C MET A 542 3.03 11.02 14.42
N TRP A 543 3.14 10.10 15.37
CA TRP A 543 2.06 9.90 16.35
C TRP A 543 1.89 11.11 17.26
N HIS A 544 2.98 11.72 17.74
CA HIS A 544 2.90 12.95 18.55
C HIS A 544 2.20 14.10 17.82
N ARG A 545 2.34 14.20 16.48
CA ARG A 545 1.58 15.18 15.68
C ARG A 545 0.08 14.88 15.69
N VAL A 546 -0.32 13.61 15.69
CA VAL A 546 -1.74 13.22 15.80
C VAL A 546 -2.30 13.67 17.14
N LEU A 547 -1.58 13.41 18.23
CA LEU A 547 -1.97 13.84 19.57
C LEU A 547 -2.06 15.38 19.65
N ALA A 548 -1.10 16.10 19.06
CA ALA A 548 -1.14 17.56 19.03
C ALA A 548 -2.30 18.12 18.16
N CYS A 549 -2.69 17.43 17.09
CA CYS A 549 -3.81 17.85 16.24
C CYS A 549 -5.18 17.54 16.86
N THR A 550 -5.32 16.36 17.47
CA THR A 550 -6.57 15.91 18.10
C THR A 550 -6.78 16.54 19.48
N ASN A 551 -5.69 16.84 20.17
CA ASN A 551 -5.64 17.17 21.59
C ASN A 551 -6.35 16.11 22.47
N GLN A 552 -6.35 14.86 22.02
CA GLN A 552 -6.98 13.76 22.77
C GLN A 552 -6.15 13.44 24.02
N PRO A 553 -6.81 13.16 25.17
CA PRO A 553 -6.11 12.70 26.36
C PRO A 553 -5.56 11.28 26.17
N SER A 554 -4.71 10.84 27.09
CA SER A 554 -4.41 9.41 27.23
C SER A 554 -5.69 8.70 27.66
N LEU A 555 -6.13 7.73 26.86
CA LEU A 555 -7.36 6.97 27.12
C LEU A 555 -7.11 5.71 27.96
N CYS A 556 -6.07 5.70 28.78
CA CYS A 556 -5.74 4.63 29.71
C CYS A 556 -5.51 5.25 31.09
N GLY A 557 -6.21 4.77 32.12
CA GLY A 557 -5.96 5.16 33.49
C GLY A 557 -4.58 4.70 33.94
N SER A 558 -3.64 5.66 34.06
CA SER A 558 -2.39 5.57 34.83
C SER A 558 -1.75 4.16 34.98
N LYS A 559 -1.60 3.44 33.87
CA LYS A 559 -0.68 2.32 33.70
C LYS A 559 -0.17 2.32 32.28
N VAL A 560 0.74 3.24 31.99
CA VAL A 560 1.86 2.87 31.10
C VAL A 560 2.77 1.98 31.95
N GLU A 561 2.29 0.78 32.30
CA GLU A 561 3.20 -0.27 32.75
C GLU A 561 4.02 -0.65 31.51
N GLU A 562 5.34 -0.49 31.63
CA GLU A 562 6.29 -1.03 30.68
C GLU A 562 5.87 -2.47 30.36
N VAL A 563 5.56 -2.73 29.10
CA VAL A 563 5.23 -4.08 28.64
C VAL A 563 6.37 -5.01 29.07
N PRO A 564 6.14 -6.03 29.91
CA PRO A 564 7.21 -6.93 30.29
C PRO A 564 7.64 -7.68 29.04
N VAL A 565 8.89 -7.46 28.64
CA VAL A 565 9.56 -8.23 27.60
C VAL A 565 9.51 -9.70 28.02
N LYS A 566 8.73 -10.52 27.31
CA LYS A 566 8.86 -11.97 27.42
C LYS A 566 10.24 -12.33 26.91
N GLU A 567 11.16 -12.65 27.82
CA GLU A 567 12.45 -13.25 27.50
C GLU A 567 12.24 -14.45 26.56
N SER A 568 12.60 -14.26 25.29
CA SER A 568 12.73 -15.35 24.35
C SER A 568 13.98 -16.15 24.70
N GLY A 569 13.75 -17.35 25.26
CA GLY A 569 14.65 -18.50 25.19
C GLY A 569 16.11 -18.28 25.56
N LYS A 570 16.48 -18.65 26.79
CA LYS A 570 17.87 -18.91 27.18
C LYS A 570 18.57 -19.79 26.11
N PRO A 571 19.79 -19.44 25.66
CA PRO A 571 20.55 -20.30 24.77
C PRO A 571 20.86 -21.62 25.47
N ALA A 572 20.60 -22.73 24.77
CA ALA A 572 20.96 -24.06 25.25
C ALA A 572 22.46 -24.12 25.53
N LYS A 573 22.83 -24.62 26.72
CA LYS A 573 24.23 -24.90 27.08
C LYS A 573 24.86 -25.83 26.03
N PRO A 574 26.12 -25.61 25.65
CA PRO A 574 26.84 -26.59 24.84
C PRO A 574 26.99 -27.88 25.64
N MET A 575 26.54 -29.00 25.08
CA MET A 575 26.88 -30.33 25.62
C MET A 575 28.40 -30.50 25.50
N ALA A 576 29.04 -30.70 26.64
CA ALA A 576 30.41 -31.19 26.72
C ALA A 576 30.43 -32.72 26.52
N THR A 577 31.54 -33.18 25.94
CA THR A 577 31.99 -34.54 25.59
C THR A 577 31.28 -35.23 24.44
#